data_AF-A0A967H9W1-F1
#
_entry.id   AF-A0A967H9W1-F1
#
_cell.length_a   1.000
_cell.length_b   1.000
_cell.length_c   1.000
_cell.angle_alpha   90.00
_cell.angle_beta   90.00
_cell.angle_gamma   90.00
#
_symmetry.space_group_name_H-M   'P 1'
#
loop_
_entity.id
_entity.type
_entity.pdbx_description
1 polymer ?
#
loop_
_entity_poly.entity_id
_entity_poly.type
_entity_poly.pdbx_seq_one_letter_code
_entity_poly.pdbx_strand_id
1 'polypeptide(L)'
;MTVGGADGWPVFVGSYGLLGAMFPDQEALVEGLWTGDIKWNEGQALELWNRYQIYAQEMLEEGVTGISHDAGPARFAAGDVAFMPTGNWQGPSVVDAAPEFEWTYLPFPGSDNPEDNQYLFGKYDQGWAIAADSPNQEAALNYLAMFSDPDNYQAFIDAVGFIPTQPTAQLEGKLGEAVAPYLENFRVGFEQFWVEPQGAGQWANGSQGSAWFVPFNEWEDPVALANQAQADLQAALDELE
;
A
#
# COMPACT_ATOMS: atom_id res chain seq x y z
N MET A 1 8.40 15.02 -4.52
CA MET A 1 7.20 14.52 -3.82
C MET A 1 7.50 14.46 -2.32
N THR A 2 6.51 14.40 -1.43
CA THR A 2 6.76 14.23 0.02
C THR A 2 6.19 12.92 0.57
N VAL A 3 6.90 12.32 1.51
CA VAL A 3 6.42 11.19 2.34
C VAL A 3 6.88 11.39 3.78
N GLY A 4 6.30 10.63 4.70
CA GLY A 4 6.76 10.57 6.09
C GLY A 4 8.09 9.81 6.25
N GLY A 5 9.17 10.35 5.68
CA GLY A 5 10.47 9.69 5.66
C GLY A 5 11.09 9.45 7.05
N ALA A 6 10.70 10.24 8.05
CA ALA A 6 11.15 10.06 9.44
C ALA A 6 10.59 8.79 10.10
N ASP A 7 9.43 8.29 9.63
CA ASP A 7 8.74 7.15 10.23
C ASP A 7 9.06 5.82 9.54
N GLY A 8 9.79 5.86 8.41
CA GLY A 8 10.25 4.70 7.63
C GLY A 8 9.13 4.00 6.84
N TRP A 9 8.05 3.58 7.51
CA TRP A 9 6.96 2.84 6.90
C TRP A 9 6.26 3.58 5.73
N PRO A 10 6.10 4.92 5.73
CA PRO A 10 5.46 5.61 4.61
C PRO A 10 6.27 5.53 3.31
N VAL A 11 7.58 5.25 3.40
CA VAL A 11 8.45 5.14 2.23
C VAL A 11 8.06 3.91 1.41
N PHE A 12 7.81 2.75 2.05
CA PHE A 12 7.41 1.55 1.32
C PHE A 12 5.98 1.62 0.77
N VAL A 13 5.15 2.58 1.19
CA VAL A 13 3.82 2.77 0.56
C VAL A 13 3.98 3.13 -0.92
N GLY A 14 5.03 3.88 -1.28
CA GLY A 14 5.40 4.11 -2.68
C GLY A 14 5.87 2.83 -3.38
N SER A 15 6.51 1.90 -2.65
CA SER A 15 6.86 0.58 -3.18
C SER A 15 5.63 -0.21 -3.59
N TYR A 16 4.54 -0.19 -2.81
CA TYR A 16 3.29 -0.85 -3.20
C TYR A 16 2.69 -0.29 -4.49
N GLY A 17 2.78 1.03 -4.71
CA GLY A 17 2.34 1.64 -5.96
C GLY A 17 3.16 1.18 -7.17
N LEU A 18 4.48 1.15 -7.03
CA LEU A 18 5.41 0.68 -8.07
C LEU A 18 5.23 -0.82 -8.36
N LEU A 19 5.20 -1.64 -7.30
CA LEU A 19 4.95 -3.08 -7.37
C LEU A 19 3.60 -3.37 -8.03
N GLY A 20 2.57 -2.65 -7.63
CA GLY A 20 1.21 -2.73 -8.19
C GLY A 20 1.20 -2.51 -9.69
N ALA A 21 1.76 -1.40 -10.14
CA ALA A 21 1.81 -1.05 -11.56
C ALA A 21 2.70 -2.02 -12.36
N MET A 22 3.80 -2.51 -11.81
CA MET A 22 4.66 -3.45 -12.53
C MET A 22 4.07 -4.87 -12.55
N PHE A 23 3.41 -5.30 -11.49
CA PHE A 23 2.84 -6.63 -11.37
C PHE A 23 1.34 -6.55 -11.08
N PRO A 24 0.49 -6.21 -12.06
CA PRO A 24 -0.93 -6.04 -11.78
C PRO A 24 -1.61 -7.29 -11.19
N ASP A 25 -1.15 -8.48 -11.54
CA ASP A 25 -1.59 -9.74 -10.96
C ASP A 25 -0.72 -10.09 -9.72
N GLN A 26 -1.14 -9.57 -8.57
CA GLN A 26 -0.42 -9.71 -7.30
C GLN A 26 -0.47 -11.13 -6.74
N GLU A 27 -1.55 -11.86 -7.00
CA GLU A 27 -1.67 -13.27 -6.59
C GLU A 27 -0.69 -14.14 -7.38
N ALA A 28 -0.61 -13.96 -8.70
CA ALA A 28 0.35 -14.68 -9.53
C ALA A 28 1.80 -14.32 -9.19
N LEU A 29 2.07 -13.05 -8.84
CA LEU A 29 3.40 -12.66 -8.34
C LEU A 29 3.76 -13.43 -7.06
N VAL A 30 2.85 -13.46 -6.07
CA VAL A 30 3.08 -14.17 -4.82
C VAL A 30 3.24 -15.67 -5.04
N GLU A 31 2.38 -16.29 -5.85
CA GLU A 31 2.48 -17.71 -6.21
C GLU A 31 3.86 -17.99 -6.84
N GLY A 32 4.26 -17.20 -7.84
CA GLY A 32 5.54 -17.36 -8.52
C GLY A 32 6.75 -17.20 -7.61
N LEU A 33 6.69 -16.30 -6.62
CA LEU A 33 7.76 -16.15 -5.63
C LEU A 33 7.86 -17.36 -4.69
N TRP A 34 6.72 -17.95 -4.33
CA TRP A 34 6.65 -19.16 -3.48
C TRP A 34 7.10 -20.42 -4.23
N THR A 35 6.77 -20.55 -5.51
CA THR A 35 7.17 -21.69 -6.34
C THR A 35 8.58 -21.55 -6.92
N GLY A 36 9.17 -20.35 -6.88
CA GLY A 36 10.45 -20.02 -7.48
C GLY A 36 10.38 -19.77 -9.00
N ASP A 37 9.19 -19.73 -9.59
CA ASP A 37 8.96 -19.35 -10.99
C ASP A 37 9.24 -17.86 -11.25
N ILE A 38 9.12 -17.03 -10.22
CA ILE A 38 9.53 -15.61 -10.20
C ILE A 38 10.60 -15.43 -9.12
N LYS A 39 11.62 -14.65 -9.44
CA LYS A 39 12.70 -14.29 -8.50
C LYS A 39 12.88 -12.79 -8.45
N TRP A 40 13.21 -12.26 -7.28
CA TRP A 40 13.44 -10.84 -7.04
C TRP A 40 14.61 -10.27 -7.85
N ASN A 41 15.60 -11.09 -8.19
CA ASN A 41 16.87 -10.65 -8.75
C ASN A 41 17.01 -10.84 -10.27
N GLU A 42 15.91 -11.06 -10.99
CA GLU A 42 15.93 -11.18 -12.45
C GLU A 42 14.71 -10.56 -13.13
N GLY A 43 14.80 -10.43 -14.46
CA GLY A 43 13.69 -9.97 -15.30
C GLY A 43 13.05 -8.67 -14.83
N GLN A 44 11.72 -8.69 -14.75
CA GLN A 44 10.92 -7.54 -14.37
C GLN A 44 11.08 -7.17 -12.88
N ALA A 45 11.36 -8.14 -12.01
CA ALA A 45 11.55 -7.87 -10.59
C ALA A 45 12.87 -7.13 -10.34
N LEU A 46 13.93 -7.44 -11.10
CA LEU A 46 15.16 -6.66 -11.05
C LEU A 46 14.94 -5.19 -11.44
N GLU A 47 14.12 -4.96 -12.45
CA GLU A 47 13.76 -3.60 -12.88
C GLU A 47 12.94 -2.84 -11.82
N LEU A 48 12.12 -3.54 -11.04
CA LEU A 48 11.40 -2.94 -9.92
C LEU A 48 12.36 -2.38 -8.86
N TRP A 49 13.47 -3.05 -8.57
CA TRP A 49 14.49 -2.53 -7.64
C TRP A 49 15.16 -1.25 -8.15
N ASN A 50 15.40 -1.13 -9.46
CA ASN A 50 15.89 0.13 -10.05
C ASN A 50 14.88 1.26 -9.83
N ARG A 51 13.59 0.99 -10.01
CA ARG A 51 12.52 1.99 -9.80
C ARG A 51 12.35 2.34 -8.32
N TYR A 52 12.50 1.38 -7.41
CA TYR A 52 12.53 1.65 -5.98
C TYR A 52 13.66 2.60 -5.60
N GLN A 53 14.86 2.41 -6.17
CA GLN A 53 15.99 3.30 -5.95
C GLN A 53 15.68 4.71 -6.47
N ILE A 54 15.22 4.84 -7.72
CA ILE A 54 14.86 6.12 -8.33
C ILE A 54 13.81 6.84 -7.48
N TYR A 55 12.79 6.13 -7.03
CA TYR A 55 11.78 6.70 -6.14
C TYR A 55 12.39 7.21 -4.84
N ALA A 56 13.21 6.41 -4.16
CA ALA A 56 13.82 6.78 -2.88
C ALA A 56 14.83 7.93 -2.99
N GLN A 57 15.56 8.03 -4.11
CA GLN A 57 16.72 8.92 -4.25
C GLN A 57 16.47 10.15 -5.13
N GLU A 58 15.54 10.07 -6.09
CA GLU A 58 15.36 11.12 -7.11
C GLU A 58 13.96 11.76 -7.08
N MET A 59 12.93 11.04 -6.62
CA MET A 59 11.54 11.54 -6.67
C MET A 59 11.11 12.27 -5.38
N LEU A 60 11.73 11.94 -4.24
CA LEU A 60 11.40 12.53 -2.94
C LEU A 60 12.19 13.82 -2.71
N GLU A 61 11.60 14.75 -1.96
CA GLU A 61 12.21 16.05 -1.69
C GLU A 61 13.46 15.95 -0.79
N GLU A 62 14.37 16.92 -0.91
CA GLU A 62 15.52 17.02 -0.01
C GLU A 62 15.06 17.18 1.45
N GLY A 63 15.71 16.45 2.36
CA GLY A 63 15.36 16.48 3.78
C GLY A 63 14.11 15.69 4.16
N VAL A 64 13.52 14.91 3.23
CA VAL A 64 12.34 14.06 3.48
C VAL A 64 12.50 13.11 4.67
N THR A 65 13.73 12.69 5.00
CA THR A 65 14.05 11.87 6.18
C THR A 65 13.76 12.55 7.52
N GLY A 66 13.55 13.87 7.54
CA GLY A 66 13.14 14.64 8.71
C GLY A 66 11.64 14.97 8.76
N ILE A 67 10.85 14.50 7.79
CA ILE A 67 9.41 14.80 7.68
C ILE A 67 8.63 13.62 8.25
N SER A 68 7.78 13.87 9.26
CA SER A 68 6.84 12.88 9.77
C SER A 68 5.68 12.68 8.80
N HIS A 69 5.10 11.48 8.79
CA HIS A 69 3.89 11.13 8.06
C HIS A 69 2.77 12.16 8.26
N ASP A 70 2.54 12.56 9.51
CA ASP A 70 1.46 13.48 9.87
C ASP A 70 1.68 14.92 9.38
N ALA A 71 2.91 15.26 8.96
CA ALA A 71 3.20 16.57 8.37
C ALA A 71 2.89 16.61 6.87
N GLY A 72 2.83 15.45 6.19
CA GLY A 72 2.61 15.35 4.75
C GLY A 72 1.35 16.07 4.25
N PRO A 73 0.16 15.82 4.83
CA PRO A 73 -1.10 16.42 4.36
C PRO A 73 -1.07 17.95 4.34
N ALA A 74 -0.56 18.58 5.40
CA ALA A 74 -0.48 20.03 5.48
C ALA A 74 0.50 20.62 4.46
N ARG A 75 1.64 19.96 4.21
CA ARG A 75 2.61 20.39 3.18
C ARG A 75 2.01 20.31 1.77
N PHE A 76 1.34 19.19 1.47
CA PHE A 76 0.67 19.00 0.20
C PHE A 76 -0.43 20.05 -0.02
N ALA A 77 -1.29 20.25 0.99
CA ALA A 77 -2.39 21.21 0.91
C ALA A 77 -1.94 22.68 0.86
N ALA A 78 -0.77 23.00 1.43
CA ALA A 78 -0.14 24.31 1.32
C ALA A 78 0.51 24.57 -0.06
N GLY A 79 0.66 23.53 -0.89
CA GLY A 79 1.33 23.62 -2.19
C GLY A 79 2.85 23.58 -2.12
N ASP A 80 3.44 23.19 -0.97
CA ASP A 80 4.89 23.00 -0.83
C ASP A 80 5.41 21.88 -1.74
N VAL A 81 4.55 20.89 -2.01
CA VAL A 81 4.81 19.78 -2.93
C VAL A 81 3.62 19.53 -3.85
N ALA A 82 3.89 19.06 -5.07
CA ALA A 82 2.85 18.73 -6.05
C ALA A 82 2.25 17.32 -5.88
N PHE A 83 2.96 16.41 -5.22
CA PHE A 83 2.54 15.02 -5.03
C PHE A 83 2.90 14.51 -3.63
N MET A 84 2.00 13.72 -3.07
CA MET A 84 2.15 13.01 -1.81
C MET A 84 1.84 11.52 -2.04
N PRO A 85 2.85 10.70 -2.41
CA PRO A 85 2.66 9.27 -2.59
C PRO A 85 2.36 8.61 -1.23
N THR A 86 1.09 8.33 -1.02
CA THR A 86 0.56 7.72 0.20
C THR A 86 -0.74 7.00 -0.13
N GLY A 87 -1.32 6.33 0.84
CA GLY A 87 -2.63 5.72 0.67
C GLY A 87 -3.78 6.72 0.78
N ASN A 88 -4.92 6.33 0.22
CA ASN A 88 -6.14 7.11 0.23
C ASN A 88 -6.66 7.42 1.66
N TRP A 89 -6.22 6.66 2.67
CA TRP A 89 -6.50 6.92 4.10
C TRP A 89 -5.99 8.28 4.60
N GLN A 90 -5.06 8.94 3.89
CA GLN A 90 -4.63 10.31 4.21
C GLN A 90 -5.54 11.41 3.63
N GLY A 91 -6.51 11.06 2.78
CA GLY A 91 -7.46 12.01 2.19
C GLY A 91 -8.18 12.89 3.21
N PRO A 92 -8.71 12.35 4.34
CA PRO A 92 -9.38 13.17 5.35
C PRO A 92 -8.43 14.19 5.99
N SER A 93 -7.19 13.82 6.27
CA SER A 93 -6.18 14.74 6.81
C SER A 93 -5.85 15.90 5.86
N VAL A 94 -5.91 15.66 4.54
CA VAL A 94 -5.73 16.74 3.53
C VAL A 94 -6.90 17.71 3.58
N VAL A 95 -8.13 17.19 3.66
CA VAL A 95 -9.35 17.99 3.78
C VAL A 95 -9.34 18.79 5.09
N ASP A 96 -8.94 18.18 6.21
CA ASP A 96 -8.83 18.85 7.50
C ASP A 96 -7.77 19.95 7.49
N ALA A 97 -6.64 19.73 6.80
CA ALA A 97 -5.57 20.71 6.68
C ALA A 97 -5.98 21.93 5.83
N ALA A 98 -6.71 21.72 4.73
CA ALA A 98 -7.26 22.80 3.92
C ALA A 98 -8.53 22.34 3.16
N PRO A 99 -9.74 22.65 3.67
CA PRO A 99 -10.99 22.17 3.07
C PRO A 99 -11.24 22.64 1.62
N GLU A 100 -10.74 23.82 1.28
CA GLU A 100 -10.88 24.44 -0.05
C GLU A 100 -9.77 24.00 -1.04
N PHE A 101 -8.78 23.21 -0.59
CA PHE A 101 -7.69 22.78 -1.46
C PHE A 101 -8.18 21.72 -2.46
N GLU A 102 -7.96 21.98 -3.74
CA GLU A 102 -8.31 21.07 -4.83
C GLU A 102 -7.26 19.98 -5.03
N TRP A 103 -7.68 18.72 -4.88
CA TRP A 103 -6.83 17.54 -5.02
C TRP A 103 -7.62 16.38 -5.61
N THR A 104 -6.90 15.42 -6.18
CA THR A 104 -7.44 14.15 -6.67
C THR A 104 -6.48 13.02 -6.31
N TYR A 105 -6.99 11.79 -6.32
CA TYR A 105 -6.17 10.59 -6.33
C TYR A 105 -5.72 10.29 -7.77
N LEU A 106 -4.51 9.74 -7.90
CA LEU A 106 -3.98 9.19 -9.13
C LEU A 106 -3.25 7.89 -8.77
N PRO A 107 -3.52 6.76 -9.46
CA PRO A 107 -2.68 5.58 -9.33
C PRO A 107 -1.21 5.91 -9.56
N PHE A 108 -0.33 5.26 -8.82
CA PHE A 108 1.10 5.50 -8.94
C PHE A 108 1.56 5.08 -10.36
N PRO A 109 2.22 5.97 -11.14
CA PRO A 109 2.61 5.67 -12.51
C PRO A 109 3.91 4.84 -12.54
N GLY A 110 3.82 3.58 -12.12
CA GLY A 110 4.98 2.71 -11.92
C GLY A 110 5.36 1.84 -13.12
N SER A 111 4.56 1.78 -14.18
CA SER A 111 4.80 0.99 -15.40
C SER A 111 4.97 1.89 -16.64
N ASP A 112 5.75 1.42 -17.62
CA ASP A 112 5.83 2.07 -18.95
C ASP A 112 4.61 1.74 -19.82
N ASN A 113 3.82 0.73 -19.44
CA ASN A 113 2.55 0.42 -20.06
C ASN A 113 1.42 1.22 -19.36
N PRO A 114 0.74 2.14 -20.05
CA PRO A 114 -0.32 2.95 -19.46
C PRO A 114 -1.48 2.13 -18.90
N GLU A 115 -1.78 0.96 -19.48
CA GLU A 115 -2.86 0.09 -19.02
C GLU A 115 -2.58 -0.49 -17.62
N ASP A 116 -1.32 -0.52 -17.18
CA ASP A 116 -0.97 -1.05 -15.86
C ASP A 116 -1.01 0.04 -14.77
N ASN A 117 -1.06 1.32 -15.16
CA ASN A 117 -1.10 2.48 -14.27
C ASN A 117 -2.53 2.94 -13.93
N GLN A 118 -3.53 2.07 -14.05
CA GLN A 118 -4.95 2.44 -13.85
C GLN A 118 -5.57 1.90 -12.56
N TYR A 119 -4.85 1.02 -11.84
CA TYR A 119 -5.42 0.26 -10.73
C TYR A 119 -5.27 0.98 -9.39
N LEU A 120 -6.32 0.90 -8.58
CA LEU A 120 -6.25 1.21 -7.16
C LEU A 120 -5.91 -0.08 -6.42
N PHE A 121 -4.68 -0.19 -5.93
CA PHE A 121 -4.28 -1.31 -5.08
C PHE A 121 -4.62 -1.01 -3.62
N GLY A 122 -5.11 -2.01 -2.90
CA GLY A 122 -5.34 -1.86 -1.47
C GLY A 122 -5.68 -3.17 -0.78
N LYS A 123 -6.12 -3.04 0.47
CA LYS A 123 -6.41 -4.14 1.37
C LYS A 123 -7.73 -3.95 2.08
N TYR A 124 -8.28 -5.05 2.61
CA TYR A 124 -9.34 -4.98 3.59
C TYR A 124 -8.74 -4.55 4.92
N ASP A 125 -8.99 -3.31 5.34
CA ASP A 125 -8.37 -2.77 6.55
C ASP A 125 -9.01 -3.33 7.83
N GLN A 126 -10.35 -3.48 7.81
CA GLN A 126 -11.10 -3.96 8.96
C GLN A 126 -12.05 -5.09 8.58
N GLY A 127 -12.07 -6.12 9.42
CA GLY A 127 -12.99 -7.24 9.34
C GLY A 127 -13.46 -7.64 10.73
N TRP A 128 -14.73 -8.04 10.82
CA TRP A 128 -15.30 -8.58 12.05
C TRP A 128 -15.42 -10.09 11.94
N ALA A 129 -14.89 -10.79 12.94
CA ALA A 129 -15.03 -12.23 13.08
C ALA A 129 -15.57 -12.57 14.47
N ILE A 130 -16.36 -13.64 14.56
CA ILE A 130 -16.85 -14.18 15.84
C ILE A 130 -16.01 -15.41 16.19
N ALA A 131 -15.39 -15.41 17.36
CA ALA A 131 -14.67 -16.57 17.87
C ALA A 131 -15.63 -17.77 17.99
N ALA A 132 -15.23 -18.92 17.45
CA ALA A 132 -16.07 -20.11 17.38
C ALA A 132 -16.51 -20.62 18.77
N ASP A 133 -15.71 -20.38 19.80
CA ASP A 133 -15.93 -20.79 21.19
C ASP A 133 -16.47 -19.67 22.10
N SER A 134 -16.89 -18.53 21.52
CA SER A 134 -17.44 -17.41 22.29
C SER A 134 -18.65 -17.87 23.12
N PRO A 135 -18.72 -17.52 24.43
CA PRO A 135 -19.91 -17.79 25.24
C PRO A 135 -21.09 -16.88 24.91
N ASN A 136 -20.90 -15.89 24.03
CA ASN A 136 -21.89 -14.85 23.69
C ASN A 136 -22.26 -14.88 22.19
N GLN A 137 -22.36 -16.06 21.58
CA GLN A 137 -22.62 -16.22 20.12
C GLN A 137 -23.81 -15.40 19.62
N GLU A 138 -24.97 -15.51 20.29
CA GLU A 138 -26.19 -14.82 19.87
C GLU A 138 -26.04 -13.30 19.90
N ALA A 139 -25.42 -12.76 20.96
CA ALA A 139 -25.20 -11.32 21.08
C ALA A 139 -24.21 -10.81 20.01
N ALA A 140 -23.15 -11.56 19.72
CA ALA A 140 -22.18 -11.21 18.67
C ALA A 140 -22.83 -11.21 17.28
N LEU A 141 -23.66 -12.22 16.97
CA LEU A 141 -24.43 -12.27 15.72
C LEU A 141 -25.40 -11.10 15.60
N ASN A 142 -26.14 -10.78 16.67
CA ASN A 142 -27.05 -9.63 16.69
C ASN A 142 -26.30 -8.30 16.51
N TYR A 143 -25.11 -8.16 17.10
CA TYR A 143 -24.27 -6.99 16.88
C TYR A 143 -23.83 -6.87 15.42
N LEU A 144 -23.33 -7.95 14.80
CA LEU A 144 -22.93 -7.90 13.38
C LEU A 144 -24.10 -7.66 12.44
N ALA A 145 -25.28 -8.21 12.73
CA ALA A 145 -26.49 -7.92 11.98
C ALA A 145 -26.89 -6.44 12.09
N MET A 146 -26.84 -5.87 13.30
CA MET A 146 -27.11 -4.44 13.52
C MET A 146 -26.07 -3.55 12.84
N PHE A 147 -24.78 -3.85 13.00
CA PHE A 147 -23.69 -3.13 12.35
C PHE A 147 -23.82 -3.15 10.82
N SER A 148 -24.25 -4.28 10.27
CA SER A 148 -24.41 -4.46 8.82
C SER A 148 -25.72 -3.92 8.26
N ASP A 149 -26.61 -3.39 9.11
CA ASP A 149 -27.80 -2.69 8.65
C ASP A 149 -27.36 -1.45 7.83
N PRO A 150 -27.97 -1.16 6.66
CA PRO A 150 -27.49 -0.12 5.76
C PRO A 150 -27.30 1.25 6.42
N ASP A 151 -28.21 1.67 7.30
CA ASP A 151 -28.13 2.99 7.94
C ASP A 151 -26.97 3.04 8.94
N ASN A 152 -26.73 1.95 9.68
CA ASN A 152 -25.64 1.85 10.64
C ASN A 152 -24.28 1.75 9.95
N TYR A 153 -24.20 0.97 8.87
CA TYR A 153 -22.98 0.83 8.09
C TYR A 153 -22.63 2.14 7.38
N GLN A 154 -23.60 2.85 6.80
CA GLN A 154 -23.35 4.17 6.21
C GLN A 154 -22.87 5.17 7.27
N ALA A 155 -23.51 5.22 8.44
CA ALA A 155 -23.07 6.09 9.54
C ALA A 155 -21.65 5.76 10.03
N PHE A 156 -21.27 4.48 10.02
CA PHE A 156 -19.89 4.07 10.29
C PHE A 156 -18.93 4.59 9.23
N ILE A 157 -19.25 4.41 7.95
CA ILE A 157 -18.44 4.88 6.82
C ILE A 157 -18.24 6.40 6.85
N ASP A 158 -19.30 7.17 7.10
CA ASP A 158 -19.25 8.62 7.24
C ASP A 158 -18.32 9.06 8.39
N ALA A 159 -18.28 8.29 9.47
CA ALA A 159 -17.48 8.60 10.64
C ALA A 159 -15.99 8.27 10.47
N VAL A 160 -15.66 7.21 9.73
CA VAL A 160 -14.27 6.69 9.62
C VAL A 160 -13.61 6.99 8.29
N GLY A 161 -14.38 7.32 7.24
CA GLY A 161 -13.86 7.65 5.92
C GLY A 161 -13.29 6.47 5.14
N PHE A 162 -13.70 5.24 5.44
CA PHE A 162 -13.26 4.05 4.71
C PHE A 162 -14.01 3.86 3.40
N ILE A 163 -13.34 3.26 2.41
CA ILE A 163 -14.02 2.80 1.19
C ILE A 163 -14.97 1.65 1.61
N PRO A 164 -16.28 1.78 1.36
CA PRO A 164 -17.26 0.78 1.78
C PRO A 164 -17.09 -0.52 1.00
N THR A 165 -17.29 -1.64 1.69
CA THR A 165 -17.36 -2.98 1.08
C THR A 165 -18.81 -3.44 0.85
N GLN A 166 -19.79 -2.81 1.52
CA GLN A 166 -21.19 -3.05 1.24
C GLN A 166 -21.66 -2.18 0.06
N PRO A 167 -22.35 -2.76 -0.94
CA PRO A 167 -22.84 -2.02 -2.10
C PRO A 167 -23.94 -1.00 -1.77
N THR A 168 -24.49 -1.06 -0.56
CA THR A 168 -25.51 -0.14 -0.04
C THR A 168 -24.94 1.15 0.52
N ALA A 169 -23.61 1.25 0.66
CA ALA A 169 -22.96 2.45 1.18
C ALA A 169 -22.05 3.11 0.15
N GLN A 170 -21.90 4.42 0.28
CA GLN A 170 -21.01 5.22 -0.54
C GLN A 170 -20.13 6.07 0.39
N LEU A 171 -18.86 6.21 0.01
CA LEU A 171 -17.99 7.17 0.69
C LEU A 171 -18.29 8.54 0.10
N GLU A 172 -18.88 9.42 0.91
CA GLU A 172 -19.21 10.79 0.49
C GLU A 172 -17.99 11.72 0.59
N GLY A 173 -18.10 12.87 -0.09
CA GLY A 173 -17.10 13.93 -0.03
C GLY A 173 -15.87 13.68 -0.91
N LYS A 174 -14.88 14.55 -0.73
CA LYS A 174 -13.76 14.70 -1.68
C LYS A 174 -12.93 13.44 -1.87
N LEU A 175 -12.70 12.68 -0.80
CA LEU A 175 -12.01 11.40 -0.89
C LEU A 175 -12.81 10.39 -1.74
N GLY A 176 -14.10 10.26 -1.46
CA GLY A 176 -15.00 9.40 -2.23
C GLY A 176 -15.01 9.75 -3.71
N GLU A 177 -15.19 11.02 -4.03
CA GLU A 177 -15.14 11.54 -5.41
C GLU A 177 -13.80 11.25 -6.10
N ALA A 178 -12.69 11.44 -5.39
CA ALA A 178 -11.35 11.23 -5.91
C ALA A 178 -11.04 9.76 -6.24
N VAL A 179 -11.56 8.81 -5.45
CA VAL A 179 -11.28 7.37 -5.66
C VAL A 179 -12.34 6.63 -6.45
N ALA A 180 -13.57 7.18 -6.56
CA ALA A 180 -14.70 6.55 -7.25
C ALA A 180 -14.36 6.03 -8.66
N PRO A 181 -13.61 6.76 -9.52
CA PRO A 181 -13.26 6.27 -10.85
C PRO A 181 -12.42 4.98 -10.87
N TYR A 182 -11.78 4.64 -9.74
CA TYR A 182 -10.84 3.52 -9.64
C TYR A 182 -11.41 2.32 -8.89
N LEU A 183 -12.61 2.44 -8.29
CA LEU A 183 -13.23 1.36 -7.50
C LEU A 183 -13.59 0.14 -8.37
N GLU A 184 -14.00 0.34 -9.62
CA GLU A 184 -14.25 -0.75 -10.57
C GLU A 184 -12.97 -1.51 -10.96
N ASN A 185 -11.82 -0.81 -10.90
CA ASN A 185 -10.49 -1.33 -11.20
C ASN A 185 -9.68 -1.61 -9.93
N PHE A 186 -10.34 -1.73 -8.78
CA PHE A 186 -9.67 -2.06 -7.53
C PHE A 186 -9.00 -3.43 -7.63
N ARG A 187 -7.77 -3.53 -7.15
CA ARG A 187 -7.02 -4.79 -7.03
C ARG A 187 -6.54 -4.98 -5.61
N VAL A 188 -6.58 -6.22 -5.15
CA VAL A 188 -6.01 -6.60 -3.86
C VAL A 188 -4.48 -6.48 -3.95
N GLY A 189 -3.87 -5.80 -2.98
CA GLY A 189 -2.44 -5.57 -2.91
C GLY A 189 -1.64 -6.81 -2.52
N PHE A 190 -0.34 -6.80 -2.83
CA PHE A 190 0.63 -7.86 -2.51
C PHE A 190 0.51 -8.33 -1.06
N GLU A 191 0.39 -7.38 -0.14
CA GLU A 191 0.39 -7.59 1.31
C GLU A 191 -0.81 -8.38 1.84
N GLN A 192 -1.83 -8.63 1.00
CA GLN A 192 -2.95 -9.49 1.35
C GLN A 192 -2.74 -10.94 0.90
N PHE A 193 -1.89 -11.15 -0.11
CA PHE A 193 -1.53 -12.48 -0.61
C PHE A 193 -0.25 -13.01 0.04
N TRP A 194 0.70 -12.11 0.34
CA TRP A 194 1.99 -12.47 0.87
C TRP A 194 1.92 -12.84 2.34
N VAL A 195 2.14 -14.11 2.62
CA VAL A 195 2.60 -14.58 3.93
C VAL A 195 4.09 -14.84 3.77
N GLU A 196 4.91 -14.22 4.62
CA GLU A 196 6.35 -14.42 4.55
C GLU A 196 6.73 -15.83 5.05
N PRO A 197 7.54 -16.61 4.29
CA PRO A 197 8.01 -17.90 4.75
C PRO A 197 8.71 -17.80 6.11
N GLN A 198 8.46 -18.77 6.99
CA GLN A 198 9.12 -18.79 8.30
C GLN A 198 10.65 -18.87 8.11
N GLY A 199 11.39 -18.02 8.81
CA GLY A 199 12.85 -17.99 8.72
C GLY A 199 13.42 -17.10 7.62
N ALA A 200 12.56 -16.47 6.81
CA ALA A 200 13.01 -15.53 5.78
C ALA A 200 13.84 -14.39 6.38
N GLY A 201 14.93 -14.04 5.70
CA GLY A 201 15.80 -12.95 6.12
C GLY A 201 15.11 -11.59 6.02
N GLN A 202 15.69 -10.57 6.66
CA GLN A 202 15.07 -9.25 6.81
C GLN A 202 14.75 -8.55 5.48
N TRP A 203 15.38 -8.96 4.38
CA TRP A 203 15.19 -8.36 3.05
C TRP A 203 14.28 -9.20 2.12
N ALA A 204 13.72 -10.32 2.58
CA ALA A 204 12.95 -11.23 1.73
C ALA A 204 11.66 -10.62 1.17
N ASN A 205 11.01 -9.74 1.94
CA ASN A 205 9.79 -9.08 1.51
C ASN A 205 10.06 -7.88 0.58
N GLY A 206 10.31 -8.16 -0.70
CA GLY A 206 10.63 -7.16 -1.71
C GLY A 206 9.57 -6.07 -1.93
N SER A 207 8.34 -6.24 -1.41
CA SER A 207 7.32 -5.17 -1.45
C SER A 207 7.68 -3.93 -0.64
N GLN A 208 8.73 -3.99 0.20
CA GLN A 208 9.19 -2.87 1.02
C GLN A 208 10.44 -2.16 0.49
N GLY A 209 10.91 -2.54 -0.70
CA GLY A 209 12.28 -2.27 -1.16
C GLY A 209 12.71 -0.80 -1.20
N SER A 210 11.79 0.15 -1.45
CA SER A 210 12.16 1.58 -1.49
C SER A 210 12.63 2.11 -0.14
N ALA A 211 12.11 1.57 0.97
CA ALA A 211 12.50 2.00 2.31
C ALA A 211 13.92 1.55 2.70
N TRP A 212 14.54 0.69 1.88
CA TRP A 212 15.84 0.09 2.19
C TRP A 212 17.02 0.81 1.52
N PHE A 213 16.74 1.68 0.54
CA PHE A 213 17.77 2.49 -0.08
C PHE A 213 18.15 3.68 0.81
N VAL A 214 19.39 4.16 0.65
CA VAL A 214 19.75 5.51 1.11
C VAL A 214 18.79 6.53 0.47
N PRO A 215 18.38 7.59 1.19
CA PRO A 215 18.86 8.00 2.52
C PRO A 215 18.11 7.37 3.71
N PHE A 216 17.15 6.47 3.49
CA PHE A 216 16.31 5.92 4.56
C PHE A 216 16.98 4.77 5.32
N ASN A 217 17.77 3.97 4.61
CA ASN A 217 18.52 2.86 5.18
C ASN A 217 19.87 2.72 4.45
N GLU A 218 20.39 1.50 4.26
CA GLU A 218 21.80 1.28 3.91
C GLU A 218 22.10 0.95 2.44
N TRP A 219 21.13 0.61 1.61
CA TRP A 219 21.40 0.11 0.25
C TRP A 219 21.62 1.23 -0.78
N GLU A 220 22.63 1.05 -1.62
CA GLU A 220 22.96 1.97 -2.73
C GLU A 220 22.91 1.30 -4.11
N ASP A 221 23.00 -0.03 -4.17
CA ASP A 221 23.01 -0.80 -5.42
C ASP A 221 21.75 -1.68 -5.51
N PRO A 222 20.84 -1.43 -6.47
CA PRO A 222 19.61 -2.18 -6.61
C PRO A 222 19.86 -3.64 -6.98
N VAL A 223 20.94 -3.95 -7.71
CA VAL A 223 21.28 -5.32 -8.06
C VAL A 223 21.77 -6.09 -6.82
N ALA A 224 22.59 -5.45 -5.99
CA ALA A 224 23.05 -6.05 -4.74
C ALA A 224 21.87 -6.33 -3.79
N LEU A 225 20.96 -5.36 -3.64
CA LEU A 225 19.78 -5.53 -2.79
C LEU A 225 18.83 -6.61 -3.33
N ALA A 226 18.57 -6.64 -4.64
CA ALA A 226 17.74 -7.66 -5.25
C ALA A 226 18.30 -9.08 -5.01
N ASN A 227 19.62 -9.24 -5.15
CA ASN A 227 20.29 -10.51 -4.86
C ASN A 227 20.17 -10.90 -3.39
N GLN A 228 20.29 -9.94 -2.46
CA GLN A 228 20.12 -10.21 -1.04
C GLN A 228 18.67 -10.58 -0.71
N ALA A 229 17.69 -9.86 -1.25
CA ALA A 229 16.27 -10.18 -1.08
C ALA A 229 15.93 -11.57 -1.60
N GLN A 230 16.46 -11.95 -2.77
CA GLN A 230 16.28 -13.30 -3.30
C GLN A 230 16.96 -14.36 -2.43
N ALA A 231 18.16 -14.09 -1.92
CA ALA A 231 18.87 -15.03 -1.05
C ALA A 231 18.12 -15.25 0.28
N ASP A 232 17.62 -14.18 0.88
CA ASP A 232 16.83 -14.22 2.11
C ASP A 232 15.53 -15.00 1.93
N LEU A 233 14.85 -14.82 0.79
CA LEU A 233 13.66 -15.58 0.45
C LEU A 233 13.98 -17.06 0.19
N GLN A 234 14.98 -17.34 -0.66
CA GLN A 234 15.35 -18.69 -1.04
C GLN A 234 15.77 -19.53 0.16
N ALA A 235 16.53 -18.95 1.09
CA ALA A 235 16.97 -19.65 2.30
C ALA A 235 15.79 -20.19 3.11
N ALA A 236 14.68 -19.45 3.20
CA ALA A 236 13.50 -19.90 3.91
C ALA A 236 12.64 -20.89 3.11
N LEU A 237 12.59 -20.74 1.78
CA LEU A 237 11.90 -21.72 0.92
C LEU A 237 12.60 -23.09 0.96
N ASP A 238 13.94 -23.10 0.97
CA ASP A 238 14.74 -24.32 1.08
C ASP A 238 14.52 -25.08 2.41
N GLU A 239 14.08 -24.39 3.47
CA GLU A 239 13.76 -25.02 4.78
C GLU A 239 12.38 -25.70 4.80
N LEU A 240 11.53 -25.47 3.79
CA LEU A 240 10.19 -26.06 3.69
C LEU A 240 10.16 -27.38 2.91
N GLU A 241 11.25 -27.71 2.20
CA GLU A 241 11.44 -28.96 1.44
C GLU A 241 11.94 -30.14 2.31
#